data_AF-A0A8T4AXU3-F1
#
_entry.id   AF-A0A8T4AXU3-F1
#
_cell.length_a   1.000
_cell.length_b   1.000
_cell.length_c   1.000
_cell.angle_alpha   90.00
_cell.angle_beta   90.00
_cell.angle_gamma   90.00
#
_symmetry.space_group_name_H-M   'P 1'
#
loop_
_entity.id
_entity.type
_entity.pdbx_description
1 polymer ?
#
loop_
_entity_poly.entity_id
_entity_poly.type
_entity_poly.pdbx_seq_one_letter_code
_entity_poly.pdbx_strand_id
1 'polypeptide(L)' 'MQDYRKILGSNIRTARSQFQISQEKLGMEIGIDRTYISGIERGIRNPSLDVICRIAMVLKTTPSALLEKLG' A
#
# COMPACT_ATOMS: atom_id res chain seq x y z
N MET A 1 3.77 20.38 5.22
CA MET A 1 2.98 19.35 5.94
C MET A 1 3.34 17.99 5.37
N GLN A 2 3.47 16.94 6.18
CA GLN A 2 3.78 15.60 5.68
C GLN A 2 2.62 15.06 4.83
N ASP A 3 2.90 14.54 3.64
CA ASP A 3 1.91 13.87 2.80
C ASP A 3 1.94 12.35 3.09
N TYR A 4 1.18 11.93 4.10
CA TYR A 4 1.11 10.53 4.51
C TYR A 4 0.65 9.58 3.39
N ARG A 5 -0.07 10.08 2.38
CA ARG A 5 -0.46 9.25 1.22
C ARG A 5 0.76 8.87 0.38
N LYS A 6 1.73 9.77 0.23
CA LYS A 6 2.99 9.46 -0.48
C LYS A 6 3.88 8.53 0.32
N ILE A 7 3.95 8.71 1.65
CA ILE A 7 4.68 7.80 2.56
C ILE A 7 4.09 6.40 2.45
N LEU A 8 2.77 6.29 2.65
CA LEU A 8 2.02 5.04 2.52
C LEU A 8 2.23 4.38 1.15
N GLY A 9 2.04 5.14 0.08
CA GLY A 9 2.18 4.62 -1.28
C GLY A 9 3.58 4.10 -1.60
N SER A 10 4.61 4.82 -1.17
CA SER A 10 6.02 4.41 -1.30
C SER A 10 6.30 3.11 -0.54
N ASN A 11 5.88 3.04 0.73
CA ASN A 11 6.12 1.87 1.57
C ASN A 11 5.38 0.63 1.06
N ILE A 12 4.14 0.78 0.58
CA ILE A 12 3.39 -0.29 -0.08
C ILE A 12 4.16 -0.77 -1.32
N ARG A 13 4.62 0.14 -2.18
CA ARG A 13 5.37 -0.23 -3.40
C ARG A 13 6.65 -0.98 -3.08
N THR A 14 7.40 -0.53 -2.07
CA THR A 14 8.65 -1.16 -1.61
C THR A 14 8.37 -2.56 -1.08
N ALA A 15 7.46 -2.71 -0.11
CA ALA A 15 7.10 -4.01 0.46
C ALA A 15 6.57 -4.95 -0.64
N ARG A 16 5.68 -4.46 -1.52
CA ARG A 16 5.16 -5.23 -2.66
C ARG A 16 6.27 -5.78 -3.56
N SER A 17 7.29 -4.97 -3.81
CA SER A 17 8.42 -5.36 -4.68
C SER A 17 9.34 -6.37 -4.00
N GLN A 18 9.54 -6.27 -2.68
CA GLN A 18 10.27 -7.28 -1.89
C GLN A 18 9.59 -8.65 -1.91
N PHE A 19 8.25 -8.68 -1.86
CA PHE A 19 7.46 -9.91 -1.97
C PHE A 19 7.19 -10.34 -3.42
N GLN A 20 7.74 -9.65 -4.43
CA GLN A 20 7.60 -9.95 -5.86
C GLN A 20 6.14 -10.09 -6.35
N ILE A 21 5.18 -9.44 -5.70
CA ILE A 21 3.78 -9.47 -6.15
C ILE A 21 3.48 -8.28 -7.06
N SER A 22 2.64 -8.45 -8.07
CA SER A 22 2.22 -7.35 -8.95
C SER A 22 1.12 -6.50 -8.29
N GLN A 23 0.87 -5.29 -8.80
CA GLN A 23 -0.26 -4.47 -8.35
C GLN A 23 -1.61 -5.19 -8.62
N GLU A 24 -1.70 -5.90 -9.75
CA GLU A 24 -2.87 -6.70 -10.12
C GLU A 24 -3.12 -7.80 -9.10
N LYS A 25 -2.06 -8.53 -8.72
CA LYS A 25 -2.14 -9.60 -7.72
C LYS A 25 -2.53 -9.05 -6.36
N LEU A 26 -1.91 -7.95 -5.91
CA LEU A 26 -2.28 -7.32 -4.63
C LEU A 26 -3.75 -6.87 -4.63
N GLY A 27 -4.21 -6.24 -5.72
CA GLY A 27 -5.60 -5.85 -5.88
C GLY A 27 -6.55 -7.04 -5.79
N MET A 28 -6.26 -8.13 -6.50
CA MET A 28 -7.02 -9.38 -6.46
C MET A 28 -7.11 -9.97 -5.05
N GLU A 29 -5.98 -10.07 -4.33
CA GLU A 29 -5.94 -10.63 -2.95
C GLU A 29 -6.82 -9.86 -1.96
N ILE A 30 -6.99 -8.56 -2.15
CA ILE A 30 -7.81 -7.72 -1.26
C ILE A 30 -9.12 -7.27 -1.89
N GLY A 31 -9.49 -7.83 -3.05
CA GLY A 31 -10.76 -7.56 -3.73
C GLY A 31 -10.93 -6.11 -4.19
N ILE A 32 -9.87 -5.46 -4.67
CA ILE A 32 -9.92 -4.10 -5.22
C ILE A 32 -9.20 -3.99 -6.56
N ASP A 33 -9.62 -3.03 -7.39
CA ASP A 33 -9.09 -2.85 -8.74
C ASP A 33 -7.62 -2.40 -8.73
N ARG A 34 -6.82 -2.90 -9.68
CA ARG A 34 -5.40 -2.54 -9.85
C ARG A 34 -5.20 -1.03 -9.97
N THR A 35 -6.08 -0.29 -10.65
CA THR A 35 -5.98 1.16 -10.79
C THR A 35 -6.10 1.88 -9.46
N TYR A 36 -6.85 1.32 -8.50
CA TYR A 36 -6.92 1.83 -7.14
C TYR A 36 -5.60 1.60 -6.40
N ILE A 37 -5.01 0.40 -6.49
CA ILE A 37 -3.65 0.11 -5.97
C ILE A 37 -2.61 1.08 -6.56
N SER A 38 -2.62 1.27 -7.88
CA SER A 38 -1.74 2.22 -8.57
C SER A 38 -1.95 3.66 -8.08
N GLY A 39 -3.20 4.04 -7.78
CA GLY A 39 -3.52 5.34 -7.20
C GLY A 39 -3.01 5.51 -5.77
N ILE A 40 -3.05 4.45 -4.95
CA ILE A 40 -2.48 4.44 -3.59
C ILE A 40 -0.96 4.58 -3.67
N GLU A 41 -0.27 3.76 -4.48
CA GLU A 41 1.20 3.79 -4.60
C GLU A 41 1.74 5.15 -5.06
N ARG A 42 0.96 5.90 -5.84
CA ARG A 42 1.31 7.26 -6.29
C ARG A 42 0.92 8.36 -5.30
N GLY A 43 0.27 8.03 -4.19
CA GLY A 43 -0.24 8.97 -3.19
C GLY A 43 -1.45 9.80 -3.64
N ILE A 44 -2.14 9.39 -4.72
CA ILE A 44 -3.30 10.10 -5.28
C ILE A 44 -4.58 9.70 -4.53
N ARG A 45 -4.66 8.45 -4.07
CA ARG A 45 -5.81 7.92 -3.32
C ARG A 45 -5.60 8.04 -1.82
N ASN A 46 -6.71 8.17 -1.09
CA ASN A 46 -6.75 8.06 0.36
C ASN A 46 -7.50 6.75 0.71
N PRO A 47 -6.79 5.63 0.92
CA PRO A 47 -7.43 4.37 1.29
C PRO A 47 -8.01 4.43 2.70
N SER A 48 -9.09 3.67 2.93
CA SER A 48 -9.61 3.49 4.28
C SER A 48 -8.64 2.69 5.16
N LEU A 49 -8.81 2.78 6.47
CA LEU A 49 -8.02 1.98 7.42
C LEU A 49 -8.12 0.48 7.11
N ASP A 50 -9.30 -0.03 6.78
CA ASP A 50 -9.50 -1.45 6.42
C ASP A 50 -8.70 -1.88 5.18
N VAL A 51 -8.58 -0.99 4.18
CA VAL A 51 -7.74 -1.26 3.01
C VAL A 51 -6.27 -1.31 3.42
N ILE A 52 -5.80 -0.37 4.26
CA ILE A 52 -4.42 -0.35 4.73
C ILE A 52 -4.10 -1.64 5.50
N CYS A 53 -4.99 -2.07 6.40
CA CYS A 53 -4.84 -3.31 7.18
C CYS A 53 -4.79 -4.55 6.29
N ARG A 54 -5.66 -4.65 5.28
CA ARG A 54 -5.65 -5.77 4.33
C ARG A 54 -4.40 -5.80 3.46
N ILE A 55 -3.93 -4.64 3.00
CA ILE A 55 -2.65 -4.54 2.27
C ILE A 55 -1.50 -5.01 3.15
N ALA A 56 -1.43 -4.55 4.40
CA ALA A 56 -0.38 -4.96 5.34
C ALA A 56 -0.36 -6.47 5.56
N MET A 57 -1.54 -7.09 5.71
CA MET A 57 -1.68 -8.55 5.86
C MET A 57 -1.12 -9.32 4.65
N VAL A 58 -1.51 -8.95 3.43
CA VAL A 58 -1.01 -9.60 2.19
C VAL A 58 0.49 -9.40 2.03
N LEU A 59 1.00 -8.22 2.38
CA LEU A 59 2.42 -7.87 2.35
C LEU A 59 3.19 -8.33 3.59
N LYS A 60 2.60 -9.17 4.46
CA LYS A 60 3.24 -9.72 5.67
C LYS A 60 3.96 -8.67 6.52
N THR A 61 3.34 -7.51 6.68
CA THR A 61 3.84 -6.36 7.45
C THR A 61 2.74 -5.78 8.33
N THR A 62 3.02 -4.69 9.04
CA THR A 62 2.06 -3.99 9.89
C THR A 62 1.59 -2.68 9.24
N PRO A 63 0.37 -2.20 9.54
CA PRO A 63 -0.09 -0.88 9.10
C PRO A 63 0.84 0.26 9.57
N SER A 64 1.45 0.12 10.76
CA SER A 64 2.39 1.10 11.29
C SER A 64 3.65 1.19 10.44
N ALA A 65 4.23 0.07 10.02
CA ALA A 65 5.39 0.04 9.13
C ALA A 65 5.06 0.68 7.76
N LEU A 66 3.82 0.52 7.28
CA LEU A 66 3.39 1.18 6.05
C LEU A 66 3.26 2.71 6.19
N LEU A 67 3.06 3.24 7.41
CA LEU A 67 2.95 4.67 7.68
C LEU A 67 4.25 5.30 8.21
N GLU A 68 5.26 4.48 8.49
CA GLU A 68 6.53 4.94 9.01
C GLU A 68 7.29 5.74 7.95
N LYS A 69 7.77 6.92 8.35
CA LYS A 69 8.66 7.71 7.51
C LYS A 69 10.06 7.13 7.64
N LEU A 70 10.55 6.49 6.56
CA LEU A 70 11.97 6.18 6.46
C LEU A 70 12.74 7.52 6.45
N GLY A 71 13.65 7.67 7.42
CA GLY A 71 14.45 8.88 7.66
C GLY A 71 15.34 9.25 6.48
#